data_AF-A0A3E2N4N3-F1
#
_entry.id   AF-A0A3E2N4N3-F1
#
_cell.length_a   1.000
_cell.length_b   1.000
_cell.length_c   1.000
_cell.angle_alpha   90.00
_cell.angle_beta   90.00
_cell.angle_gamma   90.00
#
_symmetry.space_group_name_H-M   'P 1'
#
loop_
_entity.id
_entity.type
_entity.pdbx_description
1 polymer ?
#
loop_
_entity_poly.entity_id
_entity_poly.type
_entity_poly.pdbx_seq_one_letter_code
_entity_poly.pdbx_strand_id
1 'polypeptide(L)'
;MAKLGTTNIGGGGGIASDELTVTKNKVVEGYTYVGADTDDEIGDGTIPNKGFSTASQSVTTSGSNLVTRIPNGAYITNASSGYPEITSSLSSVASVGGLTAAKILSGQTALGISGTATSDANSTASQILSGRTAYVNGIKLTGTIPSLSGTTITPGTSTQTVSSSGKYMTGDVVVNAVSNLTAANIKKGVVVGGVTGTWEGYVASSVDLYYRGNNVAGFIAGQKATLDAGQITIGPLTSASQYGYLYTNNSISTVGRTWINMQVNVTSHYDNLNGDSIYISTTFGGQTLKTIIGSDYGEKTYSFNVSAIQASSAITITVNRANMAIYRIWLS
;
A
#
# COMPACT_ATOMS: atom_id res chain seq x y z
N MET A 1 60.10 -20.84 -72.36
CA MET A 1 61.09 -19.74 -72.23
C MET A 1 60.68 -18.61 -73.16
N ALA A 2 59.96 -17.62 -72.66
CA ALA A 2 59.81 -16.36 -73.38
C ALA A 2 61.05 -15.52 -73.05
N LYS A 3 61.91 -15.30 -74.04
CA LYS A 3 63.00 -14.31 -73.94
C LYS A 3 62.34 -12.94 -74.00
N LEU A 4 61.84 -12.44 -72.87
CA LEU A 4 61.28 -11.09 -72.76
C LEU A 4 62.44 -10.10 -72.66
N GLY A 5 62.97 -9.74 -73.82
CA GLY A 5 64.15 -8.91 -73.97
C GLY A 5 64.50 -8.77 -75.44
N THR A 6 63.58 -8.22 -76.23
CA THR A 6 63.95 -7.60 -77.51
C THR A 6 63.68 -6.10 -77.36
N THR A 7 64.67 -5.36 -76.85
CA THR A 7 64.88 -4.02 -77.36
C THR A 7 65.97 -4.13 -78.40
N ASN A 8 65.60 -3.70 -79.60
CA ASN A 8 66.41 -3.71 -80.81
C ASN A 8 67.69 -2.89 -80.57
N ILE A 9 68.84 -3.54 -80.41
CA ILE A 9 70.15 -2.94 -80.71
C ILE A 9 70.81 -3.87 -81.71
N GLY A 10 70.95 -3.37 -82.94
CA GLY A 10 71.64 -4.10 -84.00
C GLY A 10 73.09 -4.40 -83.60
N GLY A 11 73.50 -5.66 -83.80
CA GLY A 11 74.88 -6.10 -83.64
C GLY A 11 75.12 -6.97 -82.40
N GLY A 12 74.88 -8.28 -82.53
CA GLY A 12 75.67 -9.36 -81.90
C GLY A 12 75.94 -9.40 -80.39
N GLY A 13 75.44 -8.48 -79.56
CA GLY A 13 75.61 -8.48 -78.10
C GLY A 13 74.28 -8.76 -77.42
N GLY A 14 74.16 -9.91 -76.75
CA GLY A 14 73.05 -10.16 -75.83
C GLY A 14 73.19 -9.30 -74.56
N ILE A 15 72.07 -9.06 -73.87
CA ILE A 15 72.10 -8.51 -72.51
C ILE A 15 72.66 -9.58 -71.58
N ALA A 16 73.77 -9.30 -70.89
CA ALA A 16 74.34 -10.20 -69.90
C ALA A 16 73.54 -10.17 -68.60
N SER A 17 73.60 -11.24 -67.81
CA SER A 17 72.96 -11.31 -66.49
C SER A 17 73.32 -10.14 -65.58
N ASP A 18 74.57 -9.66 -65.63
CA ASP A 18 75.09 -8.49 -64.90
C ASP A 18 74.40 -7.16 -65.26
N GLU A 19 73.73 -7.09 -66.41
CA GLU A 19 72.97 -5.91 -66.86
C GLU A 19 71.50 -5.95 -66.39
N LEU A 20 71.05 -7.06 -65.77
CA LEU A 20 69.68 -7.23 -65.28
C LEU A 20 69.58 -6.89 -63.79
N THR A 21 68.51 -6.21 -63.37
CA THR A 21 68.29 -5.90 -61.92
C THR A 21 67.46 -6.96 -61.18
N VAL A 22 67.03 -8.01 -61.88
CA VAL A 22 66.22 -9.08 -61.30
C VAL A 22 67.14 -10.02 -60.52
N THR A 23 66.77 -10.29 -59.28
CA THR A 23 67.42 -11.28 -58.40
C THR A 23 66.39 -12.31 -57.96
N LYS A 24 66.82 -13.44 -57.37
CA LYS A 24 65.90 -14.53 -56.99
C LYS A 24 64.74 -14.09 -56.08
N ASN A 25 64.92 -13.05 -55.28
CA ASN A 25 63.88 -12.48 -54.40
C ASN A 25 62.89 -11.54 -55.12
N LYS A 26 63.01 -11.40 -56.44
CA LYS A 26 62.09 -10.67 -57.32
C LYS A 26 61.28 -11.59 -58.24
N VAL A 27 61.54 -12.90 -58.19
CA VAL A 27 60.87 -13.92 -59.01
C VAL A 27 60.10 -14.89 -58.11
N VAL A 28 58.91 -15.29 -58.55
CA VAL A 28 58.01 -16.20 -57.83
C VAL A 28 58.59 -17.62 -57.81
N GLU A 29 58.51 -18.30 -56.66
CA GLU A 29 58.91 -19.70 -56.55
C GLU A 29 58.14 -20.58 -57.55
N GLY A 30 58.83 -21.58 -58.10
CA GLY A 30 58.30 -22.42 -59.19
C GLY A 30 58.47 -21.82 -60.59
N TYR A 31 58.94 -20.57 -60.71
CA TYR A 31 59.38 -19.98 -61.97
C TYR A 31 60.90 -19.82 -62.00
N THR A 32 61.49 -20.05 -63.17
CA THR A 32 62.92 -19.87 -63.43
C THR A 32 63.21 -18.51 -64.07
N TYR A 33 64.44 -18.01 -63.92
CA TYR A 33 64.89 -16.74 -64.50
C TYR A 33 66.40 -16.75 -64.79
N VAL A 34 66.87 -15.74 -65.51
CA VAL A 34 68.29 -15.35 -65.61
C VAL A 34 68.36 -13.90 -65.13
N GLY A 35 69.31 -13.56 -64.25
CA GLY A 35 69.37 -12.25 -63.59
C GLY A 35 70.74 -11.96 -62.97
N ALA A 36 70.90 -10.79 -62.35
CA ALA A 36 72.19 -10.32 -61.81
C ALA A 36 72.86 -11.26 -60.78
N ASP A 37 72.13 -12.24 -60.24
CA ASP A 37 72.62 -13.22 -59.28
C ASP A 37 72.71 -14.64 -59.83
N THR A 38 72.65 -14.82 -61.16
CA THR A 38 72.67 -16.14 -61.80
C THR A 38 73.88 -16.45 -62.67
N ASP A 39 74.83 -15.52 -62.88
CA ASP A 39 76.06 -15.73 -63.67
C ASP A 39 75.78 -16.35 -65.05
N ASP A 40 74.86 -15.73 -65.80
CA ASP A 40 74.33 -16.19 -67.08
C ASP A 40 73.66 -17.59 -67.08
N GLU A 41 73.53 -18.23 -65.93
CA GLU A 41 72.85 -19.51 -65.74
C GLU A 41 71.38 -19.33 -65.32
N ILE A 42 70.64 -20.44 -65.34
CA ILE A 42 69.24 -20.46 -64.88
C ILE A 42 69.20 -20.49 -63.35
N GLY A 43 68.50 -19.51 -62.75
CA GLY A 43 68.16 -19.47 -61.33
C GLY A 43 66.68 -19.74 -61.05
N ASP A 44 66.37 -20.08 -59.80
CA ASP A 44 65.00 -20.29 -59.30
C ASP A 44 64.51 -19.10 -58.46
N GLY A 45 63.26 -18.69 -58.69
CA GLY A 45 62.61 -17.66 -57.88
C GLY A 45 62.37 -18.08 -56.43
N THR A 46 62.30 -17.10 -55.53
CA THR A 46 62.15 -17.30 -54.08
C THR A 46 61.00 -16.53 -53.45
N ILE A 47 60.24 -15.71 -54.19
CA ILE A 47 59.02 -15.08 -53.65
C ILE A 47 57.98 -16.20 -53.44
N PRO A 48 57.48 -16.41 -52.20
CA PRO A 48 56.50 -17.46 -51.95
C PRO A 48 55.24 -17.28 -52.80
N ASN A 49 54.81 -18.35 -53.47
CA ASN A 49 53.59 -18.35 -54.27
C ASN A 49 52.40 -18.66 -53.35
N LYS A 50 51.56 -17.66 -53.09
CA LYS A 50 50.40 -17.80 -52.23
C LYS A 50 49.22 -18.34 -53.05
N GLY A 51 48.51 -19.29 -52.46
CA GLY A 51 47.31 -19.86 -53.06
C GLY A 51 46.18 -18.83 -53.18
N PHE A 52 45.15 -19.21 -53.95
CA PHE A 52 44.03 -18.35 -54.32
C PHE A 52 43.24 -17.78 -53.12
N SER A 53 43.29 -18.45 -51.97
CA SER A 53 42.76 -17.98 -50.69
C SER A 53 43.83 -18.17 -49.62
N THR A 54 44.25 -17.07 -49.00
CA THR A 54 45.30 -17.08 -47.97
C THR A 54 44.81 -16.40 -46.70
N ALA A 55 45.07 -16.99 -45.53
CA ALA A 55 44.74 -16.36 -44.26
C ALA A 55 45.56 -15.08 -44.04
N SER A 56 44.94 -14.06 -43.47
CA SER A 56 45.64 -12.83 -43.06
C SER A 56 46.71 -13.12 -42.01
N GLN A 57 47.77 -12.31 -42.01
CA GLN A 57 48.84 -12.38 -41.01
C GLN A 57 48.37 -11.88 -39.63
N SER A 58 47.54 -10.84 -39.62
CA SER A 58 46.94 -10.28 -38.41
C SER A 58 45.80 -9.34 -38.78
N VAL A 59 44.83 -9.20 -37.88
CA VAL A 59 43.83 -8.14 -37.93
C VAL A 59 44.09 -7.19 -36.77
N THR A 60 44.06 -5.89 -37.01
CA THR A 60 44.24 -4.85 -35.98
C THR A 60 43.45 -3.58 -36.35
N THR A 61 43.49 -2.57 -35.50
CA THR A 61 42.96 -1.24 -35.80
C THR A 61 44.11 -0.23 -35.91
N SER A 62 43.95 0.76 -36.77
CA SER A 62 44.85 1.91 -36.87
C SER A 62 44.00 3.16 -37.07
N GLY A 63 43.91 4.00 -36.03
CA GLY A 63 42.89 5.05 -35.97
C GLY A 63 41.48 4.45 -36.12
N SER A 64 40.71 4.97 -37.07
CA SER A 64 39.34 4.51 -37.36
C SER A 64 39.27 3.37 -38.39
N ASN A 65 40.41 2.86 -38.86
CA ASN A 65 40.46 1.84 -39.92
C ASN A 65 40.70 0.44 -39.33
N LEU A 66 39.98 -0.54 -39.88
CA LEU A 66 40.34 -1.95 -39.76
C LEU A 66 41.54 -2.24 -40.67
N VAL A 67 42.60 -2.81 -40.12
CA VAL A 67 43.81 -3.16 -40.85
C VAL A 67 43.96 -4.68 -40.86
N THR A 68 43.84 -5.26 -42.05
CA THR A 68 44.16 -6.66 -42.32
C THR A 68 45.53 -6.74 -42.96
N ARG A 69 46.51 -7.27 -42.22
CA ARG A 69 47.88 -7.45 -42.75
C ARG A 69 47.94 -8.71 -43.59
N ILE A 70 48.52 -8.60 -44.78
CA ILE A 70 48.69 -9.72 -45.72
C ILE A 70 50.09 -10.33 -45.53
N PRO A 71 50.26 -11.66 -45.61
CA PRO A 71 51.58 -12.27 -45.66
C PRO A 71 52.42 -11.76 -46.84
N ASN A 72 53.74 -11.77 -46.73
CA ASN A 72 54.60 -11.48 -47.87
C ASN A 72 54.54 -12.65 -48.88
N GLY A 73 54.45 -12.33 -50.18
CA GLY A 73 54.42 -13.31 -51.25
C GLY A 73 53.79 -12.78 -52.54
N ALA A 74 53.72 -13.64 -53.55
CA ALA A 74 53.04 -13.37 -54.80
C ALA A 74 51.61 -13.93 -54.75
N TYR A 75 50.65 -13.10 -55.15
CA TYR A 75 49.22 -13.42 -55.16
C TYR A 75 48.73 -13.43 -56.60
N ILE A 76 49.07 -14.49 -57.33
CA ILE A 76 48.84 -14.58 -58.78
C ILE A 76 47.78 -15.61 -59.17
N THR A 77 47.35 -16.45 -58.23
CA THR A 77 46.24 -17.37 -58.42
C THR A 77 44.95 -16.75 -57.90
N ASN A 78 43.88 -16.81 -58.70
CA ASN A 78 42.60 -16.18 -58.39
C ASN A 78 41.62 -17.19 -57.80
N ALA A 79 40.84 -16.74 -56.82
CA ALA A 79 39.67 -17.47 -56.36
C ALA A 79 38.53 -17.38 -57.41
N SER A 80 37.39 -18.01 -57.11
CA SER A 80 36.20 -17.94 -57.97
C SER A 80 35.68 -16.51 -58.20
N SER A 81 36.09 -15.56 -57.36
CA SER A 81 35.81 -14.13 -57.50
C SER A 81 36.61 -13.44 -58.61
N GLY A 82 37.61 -14.11 -59.19
CA GLY A 82 38.50 -13.54 -60.21
C GLY A 82 39.67 -12.74 -59.63
N TYR A 83 39.85 -12.73 -58.30
CA TYR A 83 40.96 -12.09 -57.60
C TYR A 83 41.58 -13.03 -56.56
N PRO A 84 42.83 -12.82 -56.15
CA PRO A 84 43.38 -13.46 -54.96
C PRO A 84 42.67 -12.95 -53.70
N GLU A 85 42.32 -13.84 -52.77
CA GLU A 85 41.58 -13.47 -51.57
C GLU A 85 42.40 -13.60 -50.29
N ILE A 86 42.23 -12.63 -49.39
CA ILE A 86 42.77 -12.67 -48.03
C ILE A 86 41.64 -12.82 -47.04
N THR A 87 41.68 -13.89 -46.25
CA THR A 87 40.62 -14.21 -45.29
C THR A 87 41.01 -13.80 -43.86
N SER A 88 40.05 -13.22 -43.15
CA SER A 88 40.18 -12.88 -41.72
C SER A 88 39.02 -13.52 -40.97
N SER A 89 39.28 -14.09 -39.78
CA SER A 89 38.20 -14.68 -39.00
C SER A 89 37.27 -13.58 -38.45
N LEU A 90 35.96 -13.83 -38.47
CA LEU A 90 34.98 -12.93 -37.85
C LEU A 90 35.29 -12.68 -36.37
N SER A 91 35.82 -13.69 -35.67
CA SER A 91 36.26 -13.58 -34.26
C SER A 91 37.42 -12.61 -34.06
N SER A 92 38.39 -12.56 -34.99
CA SER A 92 39.50 -11.61 -34.92
C SER A 92 39.01 -10.19 -35.14
N VAL A 93 38.12 -10.01 -36.13
CA VAL A 93 37.49 -8.72 -36.41
C VAL A 93 36.64 -8.24 -35.22
N ALA A 94 35.83 -9.13 -34.64
CA ALA A 94 35.02 -8.81 -33.46
C ALA A 94 35.90 -8.44 -32.25
N SER A 95 37.00 -9.17 -32.03
CA SER A 95 37.94 -8.91 -30.95
C SER A 95 38.58 -7.52 -31.06
N VAL A 96 39.12 -7.16 -32.23
CA VAL A 96 39.74 -5.83 -32.42
C VAL A 96 38.72 -4.69 -32.38
N GLY A 97 37.47 -4.95 -32.77
CA GLY A 97 36.34 -4.02 -32.62
C GLY A 97 35.76 -3.98 -31.20
N GLY A 98 36.27 -4.80 -30.27
CA GLY A 98 35.77 -4.89 -28.89
C GLY A 98 34.32 -5.35 -28.79
N LEU A 99 33.82 -6.08 -29.79
CA LEU A 99 32.45 -6.58 -29.86
C LEU A 99 32.31 -7.82 -28.96
N THR A 100 31.32 -7.81 -28.09
CA THR A 100 30.99 -8.93 -27.20
C THR A 100 29.49 -9.18 -27.22
N ALA A 101 29.07 -10.37 -26.79
CA ALA A 101 27.63 -10.71 -26.71
C ALA A 101 26.83 -9.69 -25.89
N ALA A 102 27.40 -9.20 -24.79
CA ALA A 102 26.77 -8.21 -23.91
C ALA A 102 26.60 -6.80 -24.55
N LYS A 103 27.25 -6.55 -25.70
CA LYS A 103 27.10 -5.30 -26.46
C LYS A 103 26.09 -5.41 -27.60
N ILE A 104 25.55 -6.60 -27.85
CA ILE A 104 24.58 -6.87 -28.91
C ILE A 104 23.24 -7.21 -28.24
N LEU A 105 22.15 -6.60 -28.70
CA LEU A 105 20.80 -6.89 -28.22
C LEU A 105 20.48 -8.38 -28.38
N SER A 106 19.85 -8.96 -27.36
CA SER A 106 19.34 -10.34 -27.43
C SER A 106 18.48 -10.55 -28.68
N GLY A 107 18.63 -11.70 -29.34
CA GLY A 107 17.98 -12.01 -30.61
C GLY A 107 18.68 -11.46 -31.85
N GLN A 108 19.68 -10.58 -31.70
CA GLN A 108 20.52 -10.10 -32.80
C GLN A 108 21.85 -10.85 -32.85
N THR A 109 22.45 -10.91 -34.05
CA THR A 109 23.78 -11.49 -34.27
C THR A 109 24.65 -10.51 -35.04
N ALA A 110 25.90 -10.36 -34.64
CA ALA A 110 26.90 -9.59 -35.39
C ALA A 110 28.24 -10.34 -35.38
N LEU A 111 28.86 -10.50 -36.56
CA LEU A 111 30.13 -11.22 -36.75
C LEU A 111 30.14 -12.63 -36.13
N GLY A 112 28.99 -13.33 -36.18
CA GLY A 112 28.83 -14.67 -35.60
C GLY A 112 28.66 -14.70 -34.08
N ILE A 113 28.61 -13.56 -33.40
CA ILE A 113 28.34 -13.44 -31.97
C ILE A 113 26.85 -13.19 -31.77
N SER A 114 26.16 -14.09 -31.07
CA SER A 114 24.78 -13.91 -30.62
C SER A 114 24.74 -12.93 -29.44
N GLY A 115 23.83 -11.96 -29.49
CA GLY A 115 23.68 -10.96 -28.45
C GLY A 115 23.01 -11.48 -27.19
N THR A 116 23.39 -10.88 -26.05
CA THR A 116 22.83 -11.17 -24.72
C THR A 116 22.44 -9.90 -23.97
N ALA A 117 22.60 -8.71 -24.57
CA ALA A 117 22.15 -7.49 -23.89
C ALA A 117 20.64 -7.56 -23.67
N THR A 118 20.19 -7.23 -22.44
CA THR A 118 18.80 -7.27 -21.96
C THR A 118 18.19 -8.67 -21.82
N SER A 119 18.95 -9.76 -21.99
CA SER A 119 18.43 -11.13 -21.87
C SER A 119 18.12 -11.56 -20.44
N ASP A 120 18.68 -10.85 -19.47
CA ASP A 120 18.48 -11.03 -18.03
C ASP A 120 17.25 -10.27 -17.50
N ALA A 121 16.74 -9.31 -18.27
CA ALA A 121 15.52 -8.60 -17.92
C ALA A 121 14.29 -9.52 -18.01
N ASN A 122 13.35 -9.40 -17.07
CA ASN A 122 12.19 -10.28 -16.95
C ASN A 122 10.85 -9.54 -16.82
N SER A 123 10.84 -8.22 -17.02
CA SER A 123 9.63 -7.42 -16.92
C SER A 123 8.66 -7.72 -18.06
N THR A 124 7.37 -7.67 -17.79
CA THR A 124 6.31 -7.66 -18.79
C THR A 124 5.72 -6.25 -18.94
N ALA A 125 4.91 -6.03 -19.98
CA ALA A 125 4.18 -4.77 -20.16
C ALA A 125 3.27 -4.44 -18.95
N SER A 126 2.66 -5.46 -18.33
CA SER A 126 1.81 -5.31 -17.14
C SER A 126 2.57 -5.00 -15.84
N GLN A 127 3.90 -4.95 -15.90
CA GLN A 127 4.77 -4.57 -14.79
C GLN A 127 5.39 -3.18 -14.97
N ILE A 128 5.05 -2.48 -16.07
CA ILE A 128 5.59 -1.15 -16.40
C ILE A 128 4.44 -0.14 -16.43
N LEU A 129 4.67 1.05 -15.88
CA LEU A 129 3.70 2.14 -15.87
C LEU A 129 3.30 2.55 -17.31
N SER A 130 2.00 2.79 -17.53
CA SER A 130 1.51 3.27 -18.83
C SER A 130 2.26 4.54 -19.28
N GLY A 131 2.65 4.59 -20.55
CA GLY A 131 3.46 5.66 -21.12
C GLY A 131 4.97 5.53 -20.86
N ARG A 132 5.43 4.53 -20.08
CA ARG A 132 6.86 4.20 -19.92
C ARG A 132 7.23 3.00 -20.78
N THR A 133 8.52 2.88 -21.10
CA THR A 133 9.04 1.79 -21.95
C THR A 133 10.30 1.19 -21.34
N ALA A 134 10.54 -0.10 -21.58
CA ALA A 134 11.75 -0.81 -21.20
C ALA A 134 12.17 -1.80 -22.30
N TYR A 135 13.42 -2.25 -22.30
CA TYR A 135 13.87 -3.34 -23.18
C TYR A 135 14.00 -4.64 -22.40
N VAL A 136 13.44 -5.72 -22.95
CA VAL A 136 13.46 -7.06 -22.37
C VAL A 136 13.68 -8.05 -23.50
N ASN A 137 14.72 -8.90 -23.38
CA ASN A 137 15.09 -9.87 -24.42
C ASN A 137 15.21 -9.26 -25.82
N GLY A 138 15.77 -8.05 -25.93
CA GLY A 138 15.95 -7.33 -27.19
C GLY A 138 14.68 -6.63 -27.72
N ILE A 139 13.54 -6.80 -27.06
CA ILE A 139 12.24 -6.24 -27.47
C ILE A 139 11.93 -5.01 -26.62
N LYS A 140 11.50 -3.92 -27.26
CA LYS A 140 10.96 -2.75 -26.56
C LYS A 140 9.53 -3.04 -26.09
N LEU A 141 9.33 -3.04 -24.78
CA LEU A 141 8.02 -3.13 -24.13
C LEU A 141 7.49 -1.73 -23.81
N THR A 142 6.19 -1.53 -24.03
CA THR A 142 5.45 -0.35 -23.56
C THR A 142 4.56 -0.76 -22.40
N GLY A 143 4.62 -0.01 -21.30
CA GLY A 143 3.89 -0.33 -20.07
C GLY A 143 2.39 -0.17 -20.20
N THR A 144 1.67 -0.96 -19.40
CA THR A 144 0.20 -1.00 -19.38
C THR A 144 -0.41 -0.83 -18.00
N ILE A 145 0.37 -0.65 -16.92
CA ILE A 145 -0.19 -0.38 -15.59
C ILE A 145 -0.95 0.96 -15.64
N PRO A 146 -2.28 0.97 -15.42
CA PRO A 146 -3.04 2.21 -15.33
C PRO A 146 -2.73 2.94 -14.04
N SER A 147 -2.86 4.26 -14.05
CA SER A 147 -2.80 5.06 -12.81
C SER A 147 -4.17 5.17 -12.15
N LEU A 148 -4.19 5.22 -10.82
CA LEU A 148 -5.35 5.55 -10.00
C LEU A 148 -4.98 6.70 -9.07
N SER A 149 -5.72 7.80 -9.12
CA SER A 149 -5.51 8.92 -8.21
C SER A 149 -5.83 8.53 -6.77
N GLY A 150 -5.30 9.30 -5.83
CA GLY A 150 -5.75 9.22 -4.44
C GLY A 150 -7.27 9.39 -4.32
N THR A 151 -7.85 8.81 -3.28
CA THR A 151 -9.28 8.85 -3.01
C THR A 151 -9.57 8.96 -1.53
N THR A 152 -10.71 9.54 -1.18
CA THR A 152 -11.20 9.59 0.19
C THR A 152 -12.40 8.67 0.34
N ILE A 153 -12.36 7.81 1.35
CA ILE A 153 -13.45 6.88 1.67
C ILE A 153 -14.07 7.32 3.01
N THR A 154 -15.39 7.43 3.02
CA THR A 154 -16.16 7.63 4.25
C THR A 154 -16.60 6.26 4.77
N PRO A 155 -16.31 5.92 6.04
CA PRO A 155 -16.80 4.68 6.64
C PRO A 155 -18.33 4.58 6.56
N GLY A 156 -18.83 3.40 6.18
CA GLY A 156 -20.26 3.11 6.10
C GLY A 156 -20.62 1.83 6.85
N THR A 157 -21.88 1.43 6.78
CA THR A 157 -22.37 0.18 7.37
C THR A 157 -22.01 -1.07 6.53
N SER A 158 -21.53 -0.88 5.31
CA SER A 158 -21.10 -1.93 4.39
C SER A 158 -19.62 -1.77 4.01
N THR A 159 -19.04 -2.87 3.51
CA THR A 159 -17.67 -2.90 3.00
C THR A 159 -17.46 -1.86 1.91
N GLN A 160 -16.43 -1.04 2.08
CA GLN A 160 -15.96 -0.10 1.08
C GLN A 160 -14.66 -0.65 0.46
N THR A 161 -14.61 -0.75 -0.86
CA THR A 161 -13.45 -1.31 -1.59
C THR A 161 -12.85 -0.25 -2.50
N VAL A 162 -11.55 0.00 -2.35
CA VAL A 162 -10.78 0.77 -3.35
C VAL A 162 -10.23 -0.21 -4.38
N SER A 163 -10.69 -0.09 -5.62
CA SER A 163 -10.30 -0.99 -6.73
C SER A 163 -8.90 -0.69 -7.27
N SER A 164 -7.87 -0.85 -6.42
CA SER A 164 -6.45 -0.59 -6.71
C SER A 164 -5.73 -1.76 -7.38
N SER A 165 -6.34 -2.94 -7.43
CA SER A 165 -5.74 -4.12 -8.06
C SER A 165 -5.30 -3.82 -9.50
N GLY A 166 -4.03 -4.13 -9.79
CA GLY A 166 -3.41 -3.92 -11.11
C GLY A 166 -3.16 -2.46 -11.49
N LYS A 167 -3.31 -1.49 -10.57
CA LYS A 167 -3.11 -0.06 -10.82
C LYS A 167 -1.99 0.52 -9.96
N TYR A 168 -1.40 1.59 -10.45
CA TYR A 168 -0.41 2.39 -9.73
C TYR A 168 -1.12 3.56 -9.03
N MET A 169 -1.08 3.60 -7.69
CA MET A 169 -1.64 4.71 -6.92
C MET A 169 -0.73 5.94 -7.03
N THR A 170 -1.28 7.06 -7.50
CA THR A 170 -0.56 8.34 -7.59
C THR A 170 -0.80 9.27 -6.41
N GLY A 171 -1.62 8.85 -5.45
CA GLY A 171 -1.88 9.57 -4.20
C GLY A 171 -2.47 8.66 -3.13
N ASP A 172 -2.65 9.20 -1.93
CA ASP A 172 -3.10 8.43 -0.76
C ASP A 172 -4.56 8.00 -0.84
N VAL A 173 -4.86 6.90 -0.16
CA VAL A 173 -6.23 6.54 0.22
C VAL A 173 -6.46 7.07 1.63
N VAL A 174 -7.32 8.08 1.75
CA VAL A 174 -7.68 8.68 3.04
C VAL A 174 -8.97 8.06 3.54
N VAL A 175 -8.98 7.57 4.78
CA VAL A 175 -10.19 7.13 5.47
C VAL A 175 -10.53 8.16 6.53
N ASN A 176 -11.67 8.82 6.37
CA ASN A 176 -12.08 9.85 7.32
C ASN A 176 -12.42 9.26 8.69
N ALA A 177 -12.05 9.96 9.74
CA ALA A 177 -12.51 9.63 11.09
C ALA A 177 -14.04 9.74 11.16
N VAL A 178 -14.66 8.82 11.91
CA VAL A 178 -16.09 8.91 12.22
C VAL A 178 -16.28 9.94 13.32
N SER A 179 -16.80 11.12 12.99
CA SER A 179 -17.12 12.15 13.97
C SER A 179 -18.05 11.59 15.05
N ASN A 180 -17.84 11.99 16.30
CA ASN A 180 -18.65 11.58 17.46
C ASN A 180 -18.59 10.10 17.86
N LEU A 181 -17.60 9.34 17.36
CA LEU A 181 -17.28 8.00 17.87
C LEU A 181 -16.65 8.08 19.27
N THR A 182 -17.50 8.38 20.26
CA THR A 182 -17.14 8.49 21.68
C THR A 182 -17.94 7.49 22.50
N ALA A 183 -17.39 7.08 23.65
CA ALA A 183 -18.06 6.12 24.54
C ALA A 183 -19.48 6.55 24.94
N ALA A 184 -19.70 7.85 25.13
CA ALA A 184 -20.98 8.43 25.53
C ALA A 184 -22.08 8.31 24.46
N ASN A 185 -21.74 8.07 23.19
CA ASN A 185 -22.70 7.90 22.09
C ASN A 185 -22.90 6.42 21.70
N ILE A 186 -22.13 5.51 22.30
CA ILE A 186 -22.19 4.08 21.99
C ILE A 186 -22.90 3.38 23.16
N LYS A 187 -23.83 2.47 22.82
CA LYS A 187 -24.57 1.67 23.80
C LYS A 187 -23.61 0.96 24.76
N LYS A 188 -23.92 0.98 26.06
CA LYS A 188 -23.08 0.40 27.11
C LYS A 188 -22.67 -1.04 26.79
N GLY A 189 -21.37 -1.30 26.89
CA GLY A 189 -20.77 -2.62 26.67
C GLY A 189 -20.60 -3.01 25.20
N VAL A 190 -21.13 -2.24 24.24
CA VAL A 190 -20.89 -2.45 22.80
C VAL A 190 -19.58 -1.78 22.41
N VAL A 191 -18.76 -2.47 21.62
CA VAL A 191 -17.51 -1.91 21.08
C VAL A 191 -17.72 -1.54 19.61
N VAL A 192 -17.47 -0.27 19.26
CA VAL A 192 -17.51 0.22 17.87
C VAL A 192 -16.20 0.93 17.58
N GLY A 193 -15.46 0.49 16.55
CA GLY A 193 -14.17 1.08 16.17
C GLY A 193 -13.14 1.13 17.31
N GLY A 194 -13.16 0.14 18.21
CA GLY A 194 -12.27 0.07 19.38
C GLY A 194 -12.73 0.87 20.60
N VAL A 195 -13.84 1.62 20.51
CA VAL A 195 -14.39 2.40 21.63
C VAL A 195 -15.51 1.61 22.31
N THR A 196 -15.35 1.32 23.60
CA THR A 196 -16.39 0.68 24.43
C THR A 196 -17.42 1.71 24.85
N GLY A 197 -18.68 1.43 24.59
CA GLY A 197 -19.79 2.31 24.96
C GLY A 197 -20.06 2.39 26.45
N THR A 198 -20.54 3.55 26.87
CA THR A 198 -20.97 3.87 28.24
C THR A 198 -22.41 4.42 28.26
N TRP A 199 -23.09 4.54 27.12
CA TRP A 199 -24.45 5.09 27.06
C TRP A 199 -25.50 4.08 27.54
N GLU A 200 -26.20 4.42 28.61
CA GLU A 200 -27.20 3.55 29.27
C GLU A 200 -28.62 3.69 28.71
N GLY A 201 -28.89 4.69 27.86
CA GLY A 201 -30.20 4.88 27.24
C GLY A 201 -31.28 5.52 28.14
N TYR A 202 -30.93 6.04 29.31
CA TYR A 202 -31.88 6.71 30.21
C TYR A 202 -32.23 8.14 29.74
N VAL A 203 -33.19 8.25 28.82
CA VAL A 203 -33.73 9.54 28.34
C VAL A 203 -35.07 9.81 29.02
N ALA A 204 -35.18 10.89 29.79
CA ALA A 204 -36.41 11.27 30.46
C ALA A 204 -37.47 11.76 29.45
N SER A 205 -38.71 11.32 29.61
CA SER A 205 -39.87 11.76 28.85
C SER A 205 -40.56 12.95 29.54
N SER A 206 -41.57 13.55 28.89
CA SER A 206 -42.31 14.71 29.43
C SER A 206 -43.12 14.42 30.70
N VAL A 207 -43.32 13.15 31.05
CA VAL A 207 -43.99 12.74 32.28
C VAL A 207 -43.03 12.38 33.41
N ASP A 208 -41.74 12.27 33.11
CA ASP A 208 -40.71 11.97 34.10
C ASP A 208 -40.37 13.21 34.91
N LEU A 209 -40.50 13.08 36.23
CA LEU A 209 -40.07 14.08 37.21
C LEU A 209 -38.62 13.81 37.63
N TYR A 210 -38.25 12.54 37.69
CA TYR A 210 -36.88 12.09 37.90
C TYR A 210 -36.65 10.80 37.14
N TYR A 211 -35.51 10.62 36.47
CA TYR A 211 -35.15 9.34 35.86
C TYR A 211 -33.64 9.13 35.85
N ARG A 212 -33.16 8.17 36.65
CA ARG A 212 -31.77 7.68 36.69
C ARG A 212 -30.74 8.83 36.65
N GLY A 213 -30.88 9.80 37.56
CA GLY A 213 -30.01 10.98 37.66
C GLY A 213 -30.51 12.22 36.91
N ASN A 214 -31.40 12.06 35.94
CA ASN A 214 -32.04 13.20 35.26
C ASN A 214 -33.15 13.77 36.15
N ASN A 215 -32.85 14.89 36.83
CA ASN A 215 -33.73 15.54 37.78
C ASN A 215 -34.62 16.62 37.11
N VAL A 216 -35.52 16.18 36.22
CA VAL A 216 -36.38 17.04 35.39
C VAL A 216 -37.22 18.00 36.24
N ALA A 217 -37.75 17.52 37.36
CA ALA A 217 -38.59 18.28 38.28
C ALA A 217 -37.81 19.25 39.19
N GLY A 218 -36.48 19.14 39.26
CA GLY A 218 -35.67 19.92 40.18
C GLY A 218 -35.91 19.55 41.64
N PHE A 219 -36.01 18.25 41.96
CA PHE A 219 -36.00 17.76 43.34
C PHE A 219 -34.75 18.24 44.07
N ILE A 220 -34.93 18.64 45.31
CA ILE A 220 -33.89 19.01 46.25
C ILE A 220 -33.92 17.98 47.37
N ALA A 221 -32.74 17.44 47.67
CA ALA A 221 -32.55 16.55 48.81
C ALA A 221 -32.48 17.34 50.11
N GLY A 222 -33.38 17.02 51.05
CA GLY A 222 -33.32 17.51 52.41
C GLY A 222 -32.78 16.44 53.36
N GLN A 223 -33.39 16.31 54.54
CA GLN A 223 -32.94 15.35 55.55
C GLN A 223 -32.89 13.92 54.98
N LYS A 224 -31.77 13.22 55.20
CA LYS A 224 -31.56 11.79 54.86
C LYS A 224 -31.91 11.41 53.42
N ALA A 225 -31.80 12.36 52.51
CA ALA A 225 -31.86 12.12 51.08
C ALA A 225 -30.56 12.62 50.42
N THR A 226 -30.13 11.97 49.35
CA THR A 226 -28.97 12.39 48.54
C THR A 226 -29.31 12.18 47.06
N LEU A 227 -28.97 13.16 46.22
CA LEU A 227 -29.05 13.02 44.77
C LEU A 227 -27.73 12.42 44.26
N ASP A 228 -27.70 11.11 44.06
CA ASP A 228 -26.53 10.39 43.56
C ASP A 228 -26.55 10.25 42.02
N ALA A 229 -25.40 9.87 41.45
CA ALA A 229 -25.33 9.52 40.04
C ALA A 229 -26.23 8.31 39.75
N GLY A 230 -27.35 8.54 39.07
CA GLY A 230 -28.25 7.46 38.65
C GLY A 230 -29.40 7.11 39.61
N GLN A 231 -29.45 7.69 40.81
CA GLN A 231 -30.53 7.43 41.78
C GLN A 231 -30.69 8.57 42.81
N ILE A 232 -31.81 8.58 43.53
CA ILE A 232 -31.94 9.34 44.78
C ILE A 232 -31.85 8.35 45.93
N THR A 233 -30.86 8.50 46.80
CA THR A 233 -30.70 7.63 47.96
C THR A 233 -31.46 8.21 49.14
N ILE A 234 -32.26 7.38 49.79
CA ILE A 234 -32.88 7.63 51.09
C ILE A 234 -32.19 6.77 52.14
N GLY A 235 -31.71 7.41 53.20
CA GLY A 235 -31.03 6.76 54.32
C GLY A 235 -29.52 7.04 54.39
N PRO A 236 -28.80 6.40 55.33
CA PRO A 236 -29.31 5.45 56.30
C PRO A 236 -30.17 6.12 57.38
N LEU A 237 -31.36 5.55 57.59
CA LEU A 237 -32.27 5.83 58.69
C LEU A 237 -31.96 4.85 59.82
N THR A 238 -31.68 5.38 61.00
CA THR A 238 -31.25 4.63 62.20
C THR A 238 -32.09 4.95 63.43
N SER A 239 -33.20 5.67 63.27
CA SER A 239 -34.16 5.97 64.33
C SER A 239 -35.54 6.29 63.75
N ALA A 240 -36.61 6.05 64.51
CA ALA A 240 -37.98 6.37 64.10
C ALA A 240 -38.24 7.88 63.88
N SER A 241 -37.37 8.75 64.42
CA SER A 241 -37.43 10.21 64.23
C SER A 241 -36.77 10.70 62.94
N GLN A 242 -36.10 9.82 62.18
CA GLN A 242 -35.44 10.18 60.93
C GLN A 242 -36.30 9.79 59.74
N TYR A 243 -36.35 10.67 58.75
CA TYR A 243 -37.05 10.45 57.49
C TYR A 243 -36.24 10.98 56.32
N GLY A 244 -36.34 10.30 55.19
CA GLY A 244 -35.91 10.82 53.90
C GLY A 244 -36.84 11.92 53.45
N TYR A 245 -36.29 13.05 53.04
CA TYR A 245 -37.06 14.23 52.63
C TYR A 245 -36.58 14.73 51.27
N LEU A 246 -37.50 14.82 50.32
CA LEU A 246 -37.28 15.42 49.02
C LEU A 246 -38.37 16.45 48.76
N TYR A 247 -38.04 17.54 48.10
CA TYR A 247 -39.04 18.54 47.74
C TYR A 247 -38.67 19.24 46.43
N THR A 248 -39.66 19.82 45.76
CA THR A 248 -39.44 20.67 44.58
C THR A 248 -39.82 22.09 44.93
N ASN A 249 -39.08 23.07 44.41
CA ASN A 249 -39.51 24.47 44.42
C ASN A 249 -40.41 24.79 43.22
N ASN A 250 -40.24 24.03 42.13
CA ASN A 250 -41.03 24.16 40.93
C ASN A 250 -42.41 23.53 41.12
N SER A 251 -43.44 24.21 40.63
CA SER A 251 -44.77 23.65 40.50
C SER A 251 -44.80 22.61 39.38
N ILE A 252 -45.32 21.43 39.70
CA ILE A 252 -45.52 20.32 38.76
C ILE A 252 -47.01 20.20 38.52
N SER A 253 -47.44 20.03 37.27
CA SER A 253 -48.87 19.91 36.92
C SER A 253 -49.33 18.45 36.97
N THR A 254 -50.39 18.17 37.73
CA THR A 254 -51.11 16.89 37.70
C THR A 254 -52.37 16.92 36.86
N VAL A 255 -52.62 18.01 36.13
CA VAL A 255 -53.79 18.13 35.24
C VAL A 255 -53.74 17.03 34.18
N GLY A 256 -54.83 16.26 34.08
CA GLY A 256 -54.95 15.12 33.16
C GLY A 256 -54.14 13.88 33.58
N ARG A 257 -53.63 13.83 34.82
CA ARG A 257 -52.86 12.69 35.36
C ARG A 257 -53.65 12.01 36.47
N THR A 258 -53.43 10.71 36.62
CA THR A 258 -54.11 9.89 37.63
C THR A 258 -53.17 9.51 38.76
N TRP A 259 -51.90 9.23 38.44
CA TRP A 259 -50.92 8.76 39.40
C TRP A 259 -49.64 9.56 39.33
N ILE A 260 -49.02 9.76 40.49
CA ILE A 260 -47.58 9.91 40.59
C ILE A 260 -47.01 8.56 41.02
N ASN A 261 -46.06 8.07 40.24
CA ASN A 261 -45.42 6.78 40.43
C ASN A 261 -43.98 6.98 40.85
N MET A 262 -43.47 6.05 41.66
CA MET A 262 -42.10 6.04 42.13
C MET A 262 -41.55 4.62 42.06
N GLN A 263 -40.56 4.42 41.20
CA GLN A 263 -39.78 3.18 41.13
C GLN A 263 -38.62 3.28 42.11
N VAL A 264 -38.58 2.36 43.06
CA VAL A 264 -37.56 2.31 44.11
C VAL A 264 -36.98 0.92 44.24
N ASN A 265 -35.82 0.82 44.89
CA ASN A 265 -35.29 -0.41 45.45
C ASN A 265 -35.13 -0.25 46.97
N VAL A 266 -35.94 -0.99 47.74
CA VAL A 266 -35.89 -0.96 49.19
C VAL A 266 -34.79 -1.90 49.67
N THR A 267 -33.79 -1.36 50.36
CA THR A 267 -32.58 -2.11 50.76
C THR A 267 -32.63 -2.57 52.21
N SER A 268 -33.22 -1.78 53.10
CA SER A 268 -33.39 -2.17 54.51
C SER A 268 -34.50 -1.37 55.21
N HIS A 269 -34.98 -1.90 56.33
CA HIS A 269 -35.81 -1.18 57.28
C HIS A 269 -35.00 -0.83 58.52
N TYR A 270 -35.35 0.28 59.16
CA TYR A 270 -34.72 0.68 60.42
C TYR A 270 -35.12 -0.24 61.58
N ASP A 271 -36.39 -0.64 61.66
CA ASP A 271 -36.98 -1.46 62.71
C ASP A 271 -37.45 -2.81 62.15
N ASN A 272 -37.03 -3.91 62.78
CA ASN A 272 -37.37 -5.30 62.43
C ASN A 272 -38.52 -5.83 63.30
N LEU A 273 -39.48 -4.98 63.63
CA LEU A 273 -40.58 -5.34 64.52
C LEU A 273 -41.76 -5.90 63.71
N ASN A 274 -42.23 -7.08 64.10
CA ASN A 274 -43.40 -7.73 63.52
C ASN A 274 -44.61 -6.78 63.55
N GLY A 275 -44.97 -6.22 62.39
CA GLY A 275 -46.16 -5.36 62.21
C GLY A 275 -45.90 -3.92 61.76
N ASP A 276 -44.65 -3.50 61.54
CA ASP A 276 -44.36 -2.14 61.12
C ASP A 276 -44.56 -1.89 59.61
N SER A 277 -45.13 -0.73 59.30
CA SER A 277 -45.51 -0.25 57.97
C SER A 277 -44.55 0.85 57.53
N ILE A 278 -43.93 0.71 56.35
CA ILE A 278 -43.17 1.79 55.71
C ILE A 278 -44.19 2.80 55.21
N TYR A 279 -43.94 4.07 55.49
CA TYR A 279 -44.77 5.16 55.02
C TYR A 279 -43.99 5.99 54.02
N ILE A 280 -44.43 5.94 52.76
CA ILE A 280 -44.09 6.98 51.80
C ILE A 280 -45.30 7.89 51.74
N SER A 281 -45.07 9.17 51.98
CA SER A 281 -46.08 10.20 51.82
C SER A 281 -45.57 11.26 50.87
N THR A 282 -46.46 11.74 50.00
CA THR A 282 -46.21 12.93 49.22
C THR A 282 -47.18 14.02 49.64
N THR A 283 -46.71 15.26 49.76
CA THR A 283 -47.58 16.42 49.92
C THR A 283 -47.57 17.17 48.60
N PHE A 284 -48.75 17.33 48.01
CA PHE A 284 -48.94 17.98 46.72
C PHE A 284 -50.11 18.93 46.83
N GLY A 285 -49.92 20.23 46.56
CA GLY A 285 -51.01 21.20 46.66
C GLY A 285 -51.58 21.32 48.08
N GLY A 286 -50.76 21.04 49.10
CA GLY A 286 -51.21 20.97 50.50
C GLY A 286 -51.92 19.65 50.89
N GLN A 287 -52.22 18.78 49.93
CA GLN A 287 -52.85 17.49 50.18
C GLN A 287 -51.80 16.41 50.44
N THR A 288 -51.94 15.68 51.54
CA THR A 288 -51.06 14.55 51.87
C THR A 288 -51.62 13.25 51.28
N LEU A 289 -50.88 12.67 50.36
CA LEU A 289 -51.13 11.33 49.81
C LEU A 289 -50.19 10.35 50.49
N LYS A 290 -50.72 9.24 51.00
CA LYS A 290 -49.94 8.27 51.77
C LYS A 290 -50.15 6.87 51.22
N THR A 291 -49.06 6.16 51.00
CA THR A 291 -49.08 4.73 50.68
C THR A 291 -48.33 3.99 51.78
N ILE A 292 -49.02 3.02 52.37
CA ILE A 292 -48.41 2.07 53.31
C ILE A 292 -47.81 0.94 52.50
N ILE A 293 -46.54 0.67 52.75
CA ILE A 293 -45.76 -0.35 52.07
C ILE A 293 -45.32 -1.32 53.16
N GLY A 294 -45.64 -2.61 53.00
CA GLY A 294 -45.27 -3.64 53.98
C GLY A 294 -43.76 -3.87 54.09
N SER A 295 -43.36 -4.99 54.70
CA SER A 295 -41.95 -5.41 54.88
C SER A 295 -41.30 -5.93 53.59
N ASP A 296 -41.57 -5.27 52.48
CA ASP A 296 -41.16 -5.68 51.14
C ASP A 296 -39.76 -5.11 50.80
N TYR A 297 -38.82 -6.00 50.49
CA TYR A 297 -37.49 -5.66 50.00
C TYR A 297 -37.41 -5.71 48.48
N GLY A 298 -36.40 -5.04 47.91
CA GLY A 298 -36.11 -5.08 46.48
C GLY A 298 -36.85 -4.03 45.66
N GLU A 299 -36.92 -4.25 44.35
CA GLU A 299 -37.45 -3.27 43.40
C GLU A 299 -38.98 -3.26 43.36
N LYS A 300 -39.57 -2.07 43.51
CA LYS A 300 -41.02 -1.85 43.62
C LYS A 300 -41.42 -0.54 42.94
N THR A 301 -42.66 -0.47 42.49
CA THR A 301 -43.29 0.77 42.02
C THR A 301 -44.45 1.12 42.94
N TYR A 302 -44.39 2.31 43.53
CA TYR A 302 -45.46 2.84 44.37
C TYR A 302 -46.18 3.98 43.67
N SER A 303 -47.51 3.94 43.68
CA SER A 303 -48.36 4.90 42.99
C SER A 303 -49.23 5.65 44.01
N PHE A 304 -49.32 6.97 43.86
CA PHE A 304 -50.16 7.84 44.67
C PHE A 304 -51.21 8.49 43.78
N ASN A 305 -52.48 8.36 44.17
CA ASN A 305 -53.59 8.85 43.35
C ASN A 305 -53.66 10.39 43.44
N VAL A 306 -53.48 11.06 42.31
CA VAL A 306 -53.55 12.52 42.17
C VAL A 306 -54.79 12.95 41.37
N SER A 307 -55.69 12.03 41.02
CA SER A 307 -56.84 12.30 40.15
C SER A 307 -57.76 13.37 40.71
N ALA A 308 -57.85 13.50 42.04
CA ALA A 308 -58.66 14.52 42.72
C ALA A 308 -57.96 15.88 42.89
N ILE A 309 -56.66 15.99 42.58
CA ILE A 309 -55.89 17.22 42.78
C ILE A 309 -55.98 18.13 41.54
N GLN A 310 -55.73 17.58 40.34
CA GLN A 310 -55.82 18.28 39.04
C GLN A 310 -55.28 19.73 39.07
N ALA A 311 -54.11 19.94 39.67
CA ALA A 311 -53.54 21.27 39.90
C ALA A 311 -52.03 21.28 39.69
N SER A 312 -51.45 22.49 39.63
CA SER A 312 -50.00 22.68 39.61
C SER A 312 -49.50 23.08 41.00
N SER A 313 -48.60 22.30 41.58
CA SER A 313 -48.03 22.62 42.90
C SER A 313 -46.67 21.98 43.11
N ALA A 314 -45.94 22.47 44.11
CA ALA A 314 -44.72 21.83 44.59
C ALA A 314 -45.03 20.45 45.17
N ILE A 315 -44.08 19.54 45.04
CA ILE A 315 -44.16 18.19 45.58
C ILE A 315 -43.17 18.07 46.72
N THR A 316 -43.64 17.56 47.85
CA THR A 316 -42.77 17.06 48.91
C THR A 316 -42.94 15.55 48.98
N ILE A 317 -41.86 14.81 49.24
CA ILE A 317 -41.84 13.37 49.42
C ILE A 317 -41.13 13.09 50.73
N THR A 318 -41.79 12.37 51.61
CA THR A 318 -41.25 11.92 52.90
C THR A 318 -41.29 10.41 52.96
N VAL A 319 -40.16 9.80 53.30
CA VAL A 319 -39.99 8.36 53.43
C VAL A 319 -39.56 8.05 54.85
N ASN A 320 -40.37 7.29 55.57
CA ASN A 320 -40.10 6.93 56.96
C ASN A 320 -39.71 5.45 57.06
N ARG A 321 -38.76 5.14 57.95
CA ARG A 321 -38.38 3.77 58.37
C ARG A 321 -37.80 2.85 57.29
N ALA A 322 -37.55 3.34 56.07
CA ALA A 322 -36.96 2.57 54.99
C ALA A 322 -35.76 3.26 54.35
N ASN A 323 -34.70 2.48 54.12
CA ASN A 323 -33.57 2.86 53.29
C ASN A 323 -33.83 2.35 51.87
N MET A 324 -33.69 3.23 50.88
CA MET A 324 -34.02 2.87 49.50
C MET A 324 -33.28 3.73 48.48
N ALA A 325 -33.19 3.25 47.25
CA ALA A 325 -32.81 4.02 46.09
C ALA A 325 -34.03 4.30 45.22
N ILE A 326 -34.31 5.55 44.88
CA ILE A 326 -35.37 5.93 43.94
C ILE A 326 -34.74 6.09 42.56
N TYR A 327 -35.22 5.34 41.58
CA TYR A 327 -34.68 5.31 40.23
C TYR A 327 -35.49 6.13 39.23
N ARG A 328 -36.81 6.25 39.47
CA ARG A 328 -37.70 6.99 38.58
C ARG A 328 -38.88 7.54 39.36
N ILE A 329 -39.28 8.77 39.08
CA ILE A 329 -40.54 9.38 39.54
C ILE A 329 -41.25 9.91 38.30
N TRP A 330 -42.49 9.53 38.05
CA TRP A 330 -43.22 9.96 36.85
C TRP A 330 -44.72 10.06 37.06
N LEU A 331 -45.38 10.85 36.22
CA LEU A 331 -46.83 10.98 36.18
C LEU A 331 -47.43 9.99 35.16
N SER A 332 -48.60 9.42 35.45
CA SER A 332 -49.38 8.62 34.49
C SER A 332 -50.86 8.93 34.57
#